data_AF-A0AAJ1TLR5-F1
#
_entry.id   AF-A0AAJ1TLR5-F1
#
_cell.length_a   1.000
_cell.length_b   1.000
_cell.length_c   1.000
_cell.angle_alpha   90.00
_cell.angle_beta   90.00
_cell.angle_gamma   90.00
#
_symmetry.space_group_name_H-M   'P 1'
#
loop_
_entity.id
_entity.type
_entity.pdbx_description
1 polymer ?
#
loop_
_entity_poly.entity_id
_entity_poly.type
_entity_poly.pdbx_seq_one_letter_code
_entity_poly.pdbx_strand_id
1 'polypeptide(L)'
;MTDDPKDPGGRPSHVPTDKSRREVEALSGYGIPEHEIARVVGISKPTLLKHYRDELDQGITKANAKVAESLFRKAIGDGPQAITAAIFWAKTRMRWKEPPQSHEIAGANGGPIQHVDLSKATDEQLAALEPILAALAAGDTPGTGSG
;
A
#
# COMPACT_ATOMS: atom_id res chain seq x y z
N MET A 1 -30.82 8.60 58.58
CA MET A 1 -31.07 8.75 57.13
C MET A 1 -30.00 9.72 56.63
N THR A 2 -28.81 9.17 56.37
CA THR A 2 -27.66 9.91 55.84
C THR A 2 -27.42 9.32 54.47
N ASP A 3 -27.81 10.06 53.44
CA ASP A 3 -27.48 9.75 52.05
C ASP A 3 -25.99 10.03 51.83
N ASP A 4 -25.19 8.98 51.68
CA ASP A 4 -23.83 9.07 51.18
C ASP A 4 -23.83 9.45 49.68
N PRO A 5 -22.98 10.37 49.23
CA PRO A 5 -22.93 10.77 47.82
C PRO A 5 -22.27 9.66 47.00
N LYS A 6 -22.99 9.16 46.00
CA LYS A 6 -22.54 8.15 45.06
C LYS A 6 -21.46 8.72 44.13
N ASP A 7 -20.21 8.32 44.36
CA ASP A 7 -19.06 8.66 43.53
C ASP A 7 -19.21 8.06 42.13
N PRO A 8 -19.26 8.84 41.02
CA PRO A 8 -19.35 8.29 39.68
C PRO A 8 -17.94 7.85 39.25
N GLY A 9 -17.50 6.71 39.78
CA GLY A 9 -16.21 6.10 39.50
C GLY A 9 -16.02 5.73 38.02
N GLY A 10 -15.43 6.64 37.26
CA GLY A 10 -14.93 6.40 35.90
C GLY A 10 -13.48 6.88 35.77
N ARG A 11 -12.71 6.22 34.89
CA ARG A 11 -11.38 6.73 34.51
C ARG A 11 -11.55 8.16 33.96
N PRO A 12 -10.78 9.14 34.42
CA PRO A 12 -10.95 10.53 34.01
C PRO A 12 -10.91 10.66 32.48
N SER A 13 -11.73 11.57 31.96
CA SER A 13 -11.81 11.82 30.51
C SER A 13 -10.43 12.15 29.96
N HIS A 14 -10.12 11.57 28.81
CA HIS A 14 -8.87 11.85 28.11
C HIS A 14 -8.79 13.33 27.72
N VAL A 15 -7.66 13.98 28.00
CA VAL A 15 -7.38 15.37 27.63
C VAL A 15 -6.19 15.38 26.66
N PRO A 16 -6.42 15.75 25.38
CA PRO A 16 -5.33 15.86 24.42
C PRO A 16 -4.33 16.94 24.83
N THR A 17 -3.06 16.56 24.83
CA THR A 17 -1.92 17.48 24.97
C THR A 17 -1.27 17.72 23.61
N ASP A 18 -0.53 18.82 23.45
CA ASP A 18 0.22 19.10 22.23
C ASP A 18 1.21 17.99 21.90
N LYS A 19 1.84 17.39 22.92
CA LYS A 19 2.75 16.24 22.74
C LYS A 19 2.01 15.06 22.12
N SER A 20 0.89 14.67 22.72
CA SER A 20 0.10 13.54 22.22
C SER A 20 -0.51 13.81 20.84
N ARG A 21 -0.86 15.07 20.52
CA ARG A 21 -1.32 15.45 19.18
C ARG A 21 -0.21 15.25 18.14
N ARG A 22 0.99 15.76 18.42
CA ARG A 22 2.16 15.56 17.55
C ARG A 22 2.50 14.08 17.38
N GLU A 23 2.40 13.29 18.44
CA GLU A 23 2.63 11.84 18.40
C GLU A 23 1.59 11.14 17.50
N VAL A 24 0.30 11.41 17.66
CA VAL A 24 -0.76 10.84 16.80
C VAL A 24 -0.61 11.26 15.34
N GLU A 25 -0.30 12.54 15.08
CA GLU A 25 -0.07 13.04 13.73
C GLU A 25 1.13 12.35 13.06
N ALA A 26 2.22 12.15 13.80
CA ALA A 26 3.40 11.47 13.29
C ALA A 26 3.13 10.00 12.98
N LEU A 27 2.53 9.26 13.92
CA LEU A 27 2.25 7.83 13.76
C LEU A 27 1.25 7.57 12.62
N SER A 28 0.21 8.39 12.51
CA SER A 28 -0.72 8.32 11.38
C SER A 28 -0.05 8.69 10.06
N GLY A 29 0.85 9.68 10.06
CA GLY A 29 1.68 10.02 8.92
C GLY A 29 2.59 8.89 8.43
N TYR A 30 3.00 7.98 9.32
CA TYR A 30 3.75 6.78 8.98
C TYR A 30 2.87 5.62 8.50
N GLY A 31 1.54 5.80 8.45
CA GLY A 31 0.59 4.77 8.05
C GLY A 31 0.28 3.74 9.14
N ILE A 32 0.61 4.03 10.40
CA ILE A 32 0.31 3.11 11.51
C ILE A 32 -1.21 3.06 11.72
N PRO A 33 -1.82 1.85 11.84
CA PRO A 33 -3.25 1.72 12.06
C PRO A 33 -3.73 2.40 13.35
N GLU A 34 -4.89 3.06 13.31
CA GLU A 34 -5.47 3.81 14.45
C GLU A 34 -5.54 3.00 15.76
N HIS A 35 -5.82 1.70 15.66
CA HIS A 35 -5.92 0.82 16.84
C HIS A 35 -4.56 0.57 17.51
N GLU A 36 -3.46 0.60 16.76
CA GLU A 36 -2.09 0.57 17.28
C GLU A 36 -1.70 1.91 17.89
N ILE A 37 -2.05 3.01 17.21
CA ILE A 37 -1.84 4.37 17.74
C ILE A 37 -2.55 4.53 19.09
N ALA A 38 -3.80 4.06 19.20
CA ALA A 38 -4.55 4.09 20.44
C ALA A 38 -3.84 3.32 21.58
N ARG A 39 -3.23 2.16 21.27
CA ARG A 39 -2.41 1.39 22.23
C ARG A 39 -1.18 2.16 22.67
N VAL A 40 -0.47 2.82 21.74
CA VAL A 40 0.72 3.64 22.06
C VAL A 40 0.37 4.81 22.96
N VAL A 41 -0.74 5.51 22.68
CA VAL A 41 -1.23 6.65 23.48
C VAL A 41 -1.86 6.19 24.81
N GLY A 42 -2.22 4.90 24.94
CA GLY A 42 -2.80 4.33 26.15
C GLY A 42 -4.30 4.61 26.32
N ILE A 43 -5.03 4.79 25.21
CA ILE A 43 -6.47 5.09 25.18
C ILE A 43 -7.24 4.10 24.30
N SER A 44 -8.57 4.12 24.39
CA SER A 44 -9.40 3.33 23.48
C SER A 44 -9.44 3.93 22.08
N LYS A 45 -9.65 3.11 21.04
CA LYS A 45 -9.81 3.60 19.66
C LYS A 45 -10.94 4.64 19.52
N PRO A 46 -12.14 4.46 20.12
CA PRO A 46 -13.17 5.51 20.10
C PRO A 46 -12.71 6.82 20.74
N THR A 47 -11.95 6.76 21.84
CA THR A 47 -11.36 7.95 22.47
C THR A 47 -10.35 8.63 21.55
N LEU A 48 -9.51 7.85 20.85
CA LEU A 48 -8.56 8.39 19.87
C LEU A 48 -9.30 9.16 18.77
N LEU A 49 -10.31 8.54 18.16
CA LEU A 49 -11.11 9.15 17.09
C LEU A 49 -11.84 10.42 17.54
N LYS A 50 -12.35 10.45 18.77
CA LYS A 50 -13.04 11.62 19.33
C LYS A 50 -12.13 12.83 19.49
N HIS A 51 -10.87 12.60 19.83
CA HIS A 51 -9.98 13.64 20.33
C HIS A 51 -8.87 14.07 19.35
N TYR A 52 -8.54 13.20 18.40
CA TYR A 52 -7.40 13.38 17.48
C TYR A 52 -7.78 13.25 16.00
N ARG A 53 -9.03 13.56 15.65
CA ARG A 53 -9.52 13.38 14.28
C ARG A 53 -8.68 14.17 13.26
N ASP A 54 -8.37 15.41 13.58
CA ASP A 54 -7.59 16.30 12.72
C ASP A 54 -6.18 15.76 12.49
N GLU A 55 -5.52 15.28 13.54
CA GLU A 55 -4.18 14.70 13.44
C GLU A 55 -4.17 13.43 12.59
N LEU A 56 -5.18 12.56 12.75
CA LEU A 56 -5.33 11.33 11.95
C LEU A 56 -5.60 11.64 10.48
N ASP A 57 -6.49 12.60 10.19
CA ASP A 57 -6.85 12.97 8.82
C ASP A 57 -5.70 13.70 8.10
N GLN A 58 -4.92 14.52 8.83
CA GLN A 58 -3.84 15.31 8.24
C GLN A 58 -2.48 14.61 8.22
N GLY A 59 -2.25 13.63 9.09
CA GLY A 59 -0.94 13.00 9.28
C GLY A 59 -0.33 12.48 7.98
N ILE A 60 -1.08 11.68 7.23
CA ILE A 60 -0.63 11.12 5.94
C ILE A 60 -0.30 12.23 4.93
N THR A 61 -1.17 13.22 4.82
CA THR A 61 -0.99 14.36 3.90
C THR A 61 0.28 15.14 4.23
N LYS A 62 0.49 15.46 5.52
CA LYS A 62 1.68 16.17 6.00
C LYS A 62 2.96 15.35 5.80
N ALA A 63 2.92 14.04 6.04
CA ALA A 63 4.05 13.15 5.81
C ALA A 63 4.42 13.10 4.32
N ASN A 64 3.42 12.90 3.45
CA ASN A 64 3.62 12.90 2.00
C ASN A 64 4.16 14.25 1.48
N ALA A 65 3.69 15.37 2.03
CA ALA A 65 4.20 16.70 1.67
C ALA A 65 5.69 16.86 2.03
N LYS A 66 6.12 16.42 3.22
CA LYS A 66 7.53 16.44 3.63
C LYS A 66 8.41 15.58 2.72
N VAL A 67 7.94 14.39 2.36
CA VAL A 67 8.66 13.51 1.41
C VAL A 67 8.76 14.17 0.04
N ALA A 68 7.67 14.77 -0.45
CA ALA A 68 7.65 15.48 -1.73
C ALA A 68 8.58 16.71 -1.74
N GLU A 69 8.61 17.49 -0.65
CA GLU A 69 9.54 18.62 -0.48
C GLU A 69 11.01 18.15 -0.50
N SER A 70 11.32 17.06 0.21
CA SER A 70 12.66 16.46 0.19
C SER A 70 13.07 16.01 -1.21
N LEU A 71 12.16 15.34 -1.93
CA LEU A 71 12.38 14.91 -3.30
C LEU A 71 12.61 16.12 -4.22
N PHE A 72 11.79 17.16 -4.11
CA PHE A 72 11.93 18.39 -4.90
C PHE A 72 13.29 19.05 -4.65
N ARG A 73 13.70 19.24 -3.39
CA ARG A 73 15.02 19.79 -3.05
C ARG A 73 16.16 18.98 -3.65
N LYS A 74 16.06 17.65 -3.67
CA LYS A 74 17.05 16.78 -4.31
C LYS A 74 17.06 16.96 -5.82
N ALA A 75 15.89 17.04 -6.45
CA ALA A 75 15.75 17.18 -7.88
C ALA A 75 16.31 18.51 -8.44
N ILE A 76 16.28 19.59 -7.66
CA ILE A 76 16.80 20.91 -8.07
C ILE A 76 18.24 21.21 -7.62
N GLY A 77 18.89 20.28 -6.91
CA GLY A 77 20.27 20.44 -6.45
C GLY A 77 21.30 19.84 -7.40
N ASP A 78 22.59 19.92 -7.02
CA ASP A 78 23.71 19.45 -7.84
C ASP A 78 24.34 18.13 -7.34
N GLY A 79 23.66 17.43 -6.43
CA GLY A 79 24.15 16.19 -5.83
C GLY A 79 24.03 14.97 -6.76
N PRO A 80 24.72 13.86 -6.47
CA PRO A 80 24.69 12.64 -7.30
C PRO A 80 23.29 12.03 -7.48
N GLN A 81 22.33 12.39 -6.64
CA GLN A 81 20.95 11.90 -6.64
C GLN A 81 20.00 12.81 -7.42
N ALA A 82 20.46 13.98 -7.87
CA ALA A 82 19.61 15.01 -8.46
C ALA A 82 18.96 14.56 -9.77
N ILE A 83 19.75 13.95 -10.68
CA ILE A 83 19.26 13.46 -11.97
C ILE A 83 18.17 12.40 -11.77
N THR A 84 18.39 11.42 -10.89
CA THR A 84 17.41 10.37 -10.60
C THR A 84 16.11 10.94 -10.02
N ALA A 85 16.21 11.86 -9.07
CA ALA A 85 15.05 12.54 -8.48
C ALA A 85 14.27 13.36 -9.52
N ALA A 86 14.99 14.10 -10.40
CA ALA A 86 14.39 14.88 -11.48
C ALA A 86 13.68 14.00 -12.52
N ILE A 87 14.29 12.89 -12.94
CA ILE A 87 13.67 11.92 -13.87
C ILE A 87 12.40 11.34 -13.26
N PHE A 88 12.44 10.90 -11.99
CA PHE A 88 11.27 10.37 -11.31
C PHE A 88 10.15 11.43 -11.20
N TRP A 89 10.49 12.69 -10.85
CA TRP A 89 9.53 13.79 -10.78
C TRP A 89 8.88 14.07 -12.14
N ALA A 90 9.68 14.17 -13.22
CA ALA A 90 9.18 14.41 -14.56
C ALA A 90 8.19 13.31 -15.01
N LYS A 91 8.52 12.03 -14.75
CA LYS A 91 7.64 10.91 -15.07
C LYS A 91 6.35 10.91 -14.23
N THR A 92 6.46 11.10 -12.92
CA THR A 92 5.33 10.90 -11.99
C THR A 92 4.47 12.12 -11.72
N ARG A 93 4.99 13.34 -11.90
CA ARG A 93 4.23 14.59 -11.70
C ARG A 93 3.97 15.35 -13.00
N MET A 94 4.96 15.45 -13.90
CA MET A 94 4.78 16.12 -15.19
C MET A 94 4.19 15.19 -16.26
N ARG A 95 4.03 13.90 -15.95
CA ARG A 95 3.50 12.86 -16.86
C ARG A 95 4.33 12.70 -18.12
N TRP A 96 5.63 13.02 -18.05
CA TRP A 96 6.52 12.77 -19.16
C TRP A 96 6.66 11.27 -19.37
N LYS A 97 6.45 10.86 -20.61
CA LYS A 97 6.64 9.49 -21.05
C LYS A 97 7.75 9.50 -22.07
N GLU A 98 8.50 8.41 -22.10
CA GLU A 98 9.34 8.15 -23.26
C GLU A 98 8.44 8.04 -24.49
N PRO A 99 8.93 8.43 -25.68
CA PRO A 99 8.21 8.15 -26.91
C PRO A 99 7.86 6.65 -26.93
N PRO A 100 6.67 6.28 -27.44
CA PRO A 100 6.26 4.88 -27.44
C PRO A 100 7.35 4.05 -28.12
N GLN A 101 7.93 3.11 -27.36
CA GLN A 101 8.79 2.12 -27.97
C GLN A 101 7.89 1.23 -28.83
N SER A 102 8.13 1.24 -30.14
CA SER A 102 7.55 0.26 -31.05
C SER A 102 8.07 -1.11 -30.62
N HIS A 103 7.22 -1.87 -29.94
CA HIS A 103 7.51 -3.27 -29.64
C HIS A 103 7.03 -4.09 -30.83
N GLU A 104 7.97 -4.49 -31.68
CA GLU A 104 7.70 -5.48 -32.71
C GLU A 104 7.70 -6.86 -32.05
N ILE A 105 6.50 -7.38 -31.80
CA ILE A 105 6.31 -8.73 -31.24
C ILE A 105 6.19 -9.69 -32.43
N ALA A 106 7.23 -10.49 -32.64
CA ALA A 106 7.26 -11.52 -33.67
C ALA A 106 7.36 -12.93 -33.06
N GLY A 107 6.89 -13.92 -33.81
CA GLY A 107 7.10 -15.33 -33.50
C GLY A 107 8.54 -15.77 -33.75
N ALA A 108 8.78 -17.07 -33.61
CA ALA A 108 10.10 -17.65 -33.82
C ALA A 108 10.68 -17.21 -35.19
N ASN A 109 11.93 -16.78 -35.18
CA ASN A 109 12.66 -16.30 -36.36
C ASN A 109 12.00 -15.12 -37.09
N GLY A 110 11.26 -14.25 -36.40
CA GLY A 110 10.59 -13.11 -37.02
C GLY A 110 9.30 -13.50 -37.77
N GLY A 111 8.86 -14.75 -37.65
CA GLY A 111 7.63 -15.24 -38.25
C GLY A 111 6.37 -14.77 -37.53
N PRO A 112 5.17 -15.15 -38.00
CA PRO A 112 3.92 -14.87 -37.32
C PRO A 112 3.89 -15.47 -35.90
N ILE A 113 3.26 -14.76 -34.96
CA ILE A 113 2.97 -15.30 -33.63
C ILE A 113 2.07 -16.53 -33.81
N GLN A 114 2.56 -17.67 -33.34
CA GLN A 114 1.83 -18.92 -33.39
C GLN A 114 0.71 -18.87 -32.34
N HIS A 115 -0.51 -19.16 -32.77
CA HIS A 115 -1.67 -19.27 -31.90
C HIS A 115 -2.41 -20.56 -32.23
N VAL A 116 -2.99 -21.18 -31.21
CA VAL A 116 -3.83 -22.38 -31.37
C VAL A 116 -5.28 -21.94 -31.28
N ASP A 117 -6.05 -22.17 -32.35
CA ASP A 117 -7.47 -21.87 -32.41
C ASP A 117 -8.28 -23.05 -31.85
N LEU A 118 -8.58 -22.97 -30.55
CA LEU A 118 -9.30 -24.02 -29.83
C LEU A 118 -10.79 -24.11 -30.22
N SER A 119 -11.35 -23.11 -30.91
CA SER A 119 -12.75 -23.16 -31.37
C SER A 119 -12.98 -24.21 -32.46
N LYS A 120 -11.89 -24.70 -33.06
CA LYS A 120 -11.89 -25.75 -34.09
C LYS A 120 -11.64 -27.14 -33.54
N ALA A 121 -11.40 -27.28 -32.24
CA ALA A 121 -11.22 -28.58 -31.62
C ALA A 121 -12.57 -29.29 -31.45
N THR A 122 -12.59 -30.62 -31.59
CA THR A 122 -13.76 -31.43 -31.24
C THR A 122 -13.89 -31.57 -29.73
N ASP A 123 -15.08 -31.92 -29.25
CA ASP A 123 -15.32 -32.17 -27.82
C ASP A 123 -14.36 -33.24 -27.25
N GLU A 124 -14.03 -34.27 -28.04
CA GLU A 124 -13.08 -35.31 -27.66
C GLU A 124 -11.64 -34.76 -27.53
N GLN A 125 -11.22 -33.89 -28.45
CA GLN A 125 -9.92 -33.22 -28.41
C GLN A 125 -9.83 -32.25 -27.23
N LEU A 126 -10.92 -31.55 -26.90
CA LEU A 126 -11.01 -30.68 -25.73
C LEU A 126 -10.95 -31.48 -24.42
N ALA A 127 -11.69 -32.58 -24.32
CA ALA A 127 -11.64 -33.47 -23.16
C ALA A 127 -10.24 -34.06 -22.95
N ALA A 128 -9.51 -34.36 -24.03
CA ALA A 128 -8.13 -34.84 -23.96
C ALA A 128 -7.13 -33.79 -23.44
N LEU A 129 -7.45 -32.48 -23.55
CA LEU A 129 -6.62 -31.39 -23.02
C LEU A 129 -6.80 -31.17 -21.51
N GLU A 130 -7.95 -31.53 -20.94
CA GLU A 130 -8.25 -31.35 -19.52
C GLU A 130 -7.20 -31.94 -18.56
N PRO A 131 -6.77 -33.22 -18.69
CA PRO A 131 -5.76 -33.78 -17.77
C PRO A 131 -4.38 -33.12 -17.93
N ILE A 132 -4.03 -32.66 -19.13
CA ILE A 132 -2.76 -31.96 -19.40
C ILE A 132 -2.76 -30.60 -18.71
N LEU A 133 -3.84 -29.84 -18.88
CA LEU A 133 -4.00 -28.53 -18.23
C LEU A 133 -4.09 -28.67 -16.70
N ALA A 134 -4.78 -29.69 -16.20
CA ALA A 134 -4.85 -29.99 -14.76
C ALA A 134 -3.47 -30.30 -14.18
N ALA A 135 -2.65 -31.10 -14.87
CA ALA A 135 -1.29 -31.42 -14.44
C ALA A 135 -0.37 -30.17 -14.44
N LEU A 136 -0.49 -29.30 -15.45
CA LEU A 136 0.26 -28.03 -15.52
C LEU A 136 -0.19 -27.02 -14.46
N ALA A 137 -1.49 -26.96 -14.16
CA ALA A 137 -2.05 -26.11 -13.10
C ALA A 137 -1.71 -26.63 -11.69
N ALA A 138 -1.49 -27.94 -11.53
CA ALA A 138 -1.08 -28.57 -10.28
C ALA A 138 0.45 -28.47 -10.00
N GLY A 139 1.23 -27.87 -10.90
CA GLY A 139 2.67 -27.71 -10.76
C GLY A 139 3.08 -26.61 -9.78
N ASP A 140 3.21 -26.99 -8.50
CA ASP A 140 4.22 -26.60 -7.50
C ASP A 140 3.60 -26.54 -6.09
N THR A 141 3.26 -27.70 -5.50
CA THR A 141 3.10 -27.79 -4.04
C THR A 141 4.42 -28.30 -3.48
N PRO A 142 5.23 -27.49 -2.78
CA PRO A 142 6.47 -27.94 -2.19
C PRO A 142 6.18 -29.10 -1.23
N GLY A 143 6.90 -30.20 -1.43
CA GLY A 143 6.74 -31.42 -0.65
C GLY A 143 6.78 -31.15 0.84
N THR A 144 5.71 -31.50 1.53
CA THR A 144 5.74 -31.65 2.99
C THR A 144 6.51 -32.94 3.28
N GLY A 145 7.79 -32.77 3.62
CA GLY A 145 8.63 -33.85 4.14
C GLY A 145 8.01 -34.46 5.38
N SER A 146 7.95 -35.79 5.42
CA SER A 146 7.71 -36.57 6.62
C SER A 146 8.80 -37.64 6.68
N GLY A 147 9.72 -37.46 7.61
CA GLY A 147 10.85 -38.34 7.92
C GLY A 147 11.61 -37.75 9.09
#